data_AF-A0A352CAG0-F1
#
_entry.id   AF-A0A352CAG0-F1
#
_cell.length_a   1.000
_cell.length_b   1.000
_cell.length_c   1.000
_cell.angle_alpha   90.00
_cell.angle_beta   90.00
_cell.angle_gamma   90.00
#
_symmetry.space_group_name_H-M   'P 1'
#
loop_
_entity.id
_entity.type
_entity.pdbx_description
1 polymer ?
#
loop_
_entity_poly.entity_id
_entity_poly.type
_entity_poly.pdbx_seq_one_letter_code
_entity_poly.pdbx_strand_id
1 'polypeptide(L)'
;MIRRIILVLLLLLLLPYALTPLYRFVNPVSTLMIGRWITGATVSRDWADLGEMSPALPRAVVGAEDAKFCAHRGIDWDSVRDVIEDAQDGEVVRGGSTIT
;
A
#
# COMPACT_ATOMS: atom_id res chain seq x y z
N MET A 1 -1.85 30.50 14.95
CA MET A 1 -2.38 29.12 14.88
C MET A 1 -2.58 28.67 13.43
N ILE A 2 -3.36 29.40 12.63
CA ILE A 2 -3.66 29.10 11.21
C ILE A 2 -2.39 28.86 10.35
N ARG A 3 -1.36 29.71 10.48
CA ARG A 3 -0.09 29.53 9.75
C ARG A 3 0.57 28.17 10.00
N ARG A 4 0.54 27.65 11.23
CA ARG A 4 1.13 26.34 11.55
C ARG A 4 0.31 25.21 10.94
N ILE A 5 -1.02 25.32 10.96
CA ILE A 5 -1.92 24.34 10.34
C ILE A 5 -1.67 24.28 8.83
N ILE A 6 -1.58 25.44 8.17
CA ILE A 6 -1.28 25.52 6.73
C ILE A 6 0.08 24.86 6.42
N LEU A 7 1.11 25.15 7.21
CA LEU A 7 2.43 24.53 7.01
C LEU A 7 2.40 23.01 7.20
N VAL A 8 1.66 22.50 8.19
CA VAL A 8 1.52 21.05 8.41
C VAL A 8 0.77 20.38 7.27
N LEU A 9 -0.35 20.96 6.81
CA LEU A 9 -1.11 20.44 5.67
C LEU A 9 -0.26 20.43 4.39
N LEU A 10 0.50 21.50 4.15
CA LEU A 10 1.39 21.61 3.00
C LEU A 10 2.53 20.60 3.08
N LEU A 11 3.11 20.38 4.27
CA LEU A 11 4.09 19.31 4.49
C LEU A 11 3.49 17.94 4.19
N LEU A 12 2.32 17.60 4.74
CA LEU A 12 1.65 16.33 4.51
C LEU A 12 1.35 16.09 3.02
N LEU A 13 0.93 17.13 2.30
CA LEU A 13 0.69 17.05 0.87
C LEU A 13 1.97 16.82 0.07
N LEU A 14 3.07 17.50 0.42
CA LEU A 14 4.34 17.43 -0.31
C LEU A 14 5.20 16.21 0.07
N LEU A 15 4.98 15.63 1.25
CA LEU A 15 5.79 14.53 1.77
C LEU A 15 5.83 13.32 0.84
N PRO A 16 4.71 12.81 0.27
CA PRO A 16 4.76 11.70 -0.68
C PRO A 16 5.58 12.03 -1.95
N TYR A 17 5.47 13.25 -2.45
CA TYR A 17 6.22 13.71 -3.63
C TYR A 17 7.72 13.88 -3.34
N ALA A 18 8.11 14.14 -2.09
CA ALA A 18 9.51 14.15 -1.66
C ALA A 18 10.06 12.73 -1.41
N LEU A 19 9.24 11.83 -0.88
CA LEU A 19 9.62 10.44 -0.61
C LEU A 19 9.75 9.59 -1.88
N THR A 20 8.95 9.85 -2.91
CA THR A 20 9.01 9.11 -4.18
C THR A 20 10.40 9.10 -4.85
N PRO A 21 11.12 10.22 -5.05
CA PRO A 21 12.49 10.17 -5.57
C PRO A 21 13.48 9.60 -4.56
N LEU A 22 13.23 9.73 -3.25
CA LEU A 22 14.09 9.14 -2.22
C LEU A 22 14.05 7.60 -2.30
N TYR A 23 12.86 7.03 -2.51
CA TYR A 23 12.68 5.58 -2.64
C TYR A 23 13.22 4.98 -3.93
N ARG A 24 13.75 5.81 -4.83
CA ARG A 24 14.59 5.32 -5.94
C ARG A 24 15.95 4.80 -5.47
N PHE A 25 16.46 5.34 -4.37
CA PHE A 25 17.81 5.04 -3.87
C PHE A 25 17.80 4.24 -2.58
N VAL A 26 16.71 4.32 -1.81
CA VAL A 26 16.56 3.65 -0.52
C VAL A 26 15.31 2.79 -0.55
N ASN A 27 15.42 1.58 -0.01
CA ASN A 27 14.31 0.65 0.08
C ASN A 27 13.23 1.16 1.05
N PRO A 28 11.93 1.07 0.69
CA PRO A 28 10.85 1.54 1.54
C PRO A 28 10.70 0.69 2.81
N VAL A 29 10.33 1.36 3.90
CA VAL A 29 10.05 0.74 5.21
C VAL A 29 8.55 0.80 5.45
N SER A 30 7.93 -0.35 5.74
CA SER A 30 6.50 -0.41 6.05
C SER A 30 6.23 -0.28 7.56
N THR A 31 4.99 0.06 7.91
CA THR A 31 4.52 0.10 9.31
C THR A 31 4.74 -1.22 10.04
N LEU A 32 4.54 -2.35 9.35
CA LEU A 32 4.80 -3.69 9.89
C LEU A 32 6.30 -3.89 10.21
N MET A 33 7.20 -3.40 9.36
CA MET A 33 8.64 -3.50 9.61
C MET A 33 9.04 -2.73 10.86
N ILE A 34 8.51 -1.51 11.03
CA ILE A 34 8.73 -0.69 12.23
C ILE A 34 8.22 -1.42 13.47
N GLY A 35 7.00 -1.98 13.42
CA GLY A 35 6.44 -2.75 14.53
C GLY A 35 7.30 -3.96 14.92
N ARG A 36 7.84 -4.68 13.93
CA ARG A 36 8.77 -5.79 14.16
C ARG A 36 10.08 -5.32 14.81
N TRP A 37 10.68 -4.24 14.33
CA TRP A 37 11.91 -3.72 14.92
C TRP A 37 11.73 -3.22 16.36
N ILE A 38 10.61 -2.54 16.66
CA ILE A 38 10.30 -2.09 18.02
C ILE A 38 10.13 -3.28 18.97
N THR A 39 9.59 -4.41 18.48
CA THR A 39 9.42 -5.64 19.26
C THR A 39 10.68 -6.53 19.29
N GLY A 40 11.79 -6.07 18.68
CA GLY A 40 13.04 -6.84 18.60
C GLY A 40 13.01 -7.99 17.61
N ALA A 41 11.95 -8.11 16.80
CA ALA A 41 11.84 -9.13 15.77
C ALA A 41 12.69 -8.79 14.54
N THR A 42 13.30 -9.81 13.95
CA THR A 42 14.09 -9.66 12.73
C THR A 42 13.18 -9.50 11.51
N VAL A 43 13.66 -8.70 10.54
CA VAL A 43 13.05 -8.52 9.23
C VAL A 43 14.12 -8.83 8.19
N SER A 44 13.97 -9.97 7.50
CA SER A 44 14.83 -10.34 6.36
C SER A 44 14.13 -9.94 5.06
N ARG A 45 14.85 -9.32 4.13
CA ARG A 45 14.34 -8.96 2.81
C ARG A 45 15.44 -9.12 1.77
N ASP A 46 15.10 -9.85 0.72
CA ASP A 46 15.88 -9.94 -0.50
C ASP A 46 15.13 -9.21 -1.60
N TRP A 47 15.77 -8.19 -2.16
CA TRP A 47 15.20 -7.40 -3.25
C TRP A 47 15.63 -8.05 -4.57
N ALA A 48 14.65 -8.34 -5.42
CA ALA A 48 14.86 -8.88 -6.75
C ALA A 48 14.10 -8.01 -7.74
N ASP A 49 14.67 -7.83 -8.93
CA ASP A 49 13.98 -7.14 -10.01
C ASP A 49 12.86 -8.00 -10.58
N LEU A 50 11.80 -7.37 -11.10
CA LEU A 50 10.69 -8.10 -11.73
C LEU A 50 11.15 -9.03 -12.87
N GLY A 51 12.25 -8.71 -13.54
CA GLY A 51 12.85 -9.55 -14.58
C GLY A 51 13.58 -10.79 -14.06
N GLU A 52 13.96 -10.81 -12.79
CA GLU A 52 14.59 -11.96 -12.14
C GLU A 52 13.54 -12.95 -11.56
N MET A 53 12.29 -12.49 -11.47
CA MET A 53 11.17 -13.30 -10.98
C MET A 53 10.56 -14.15 -12.09
N SER A 54 9.97 -15.28 -11.71
CA SER A 54 9.10 -16.04 -12.62
C SER A 54 7.98 -15.12 -13.14
N PRO A 55 7.73 -15.06 -14.46
CA PRO A 55 6.64 -14.24 -15.01
C PRO A 55 5.25 -14.62 -14.45
N ALA A 56 5.09 -15.83 -13.93
CA ALA A 56 3.85 -16.28 -13.30
C ALA A 56 3.63 -15.64 -11.92
N LEU A 57 4.68 -15.25 -11.20
CA LEU A 57 4.59 -14.77 -9.82
C LEU A 57 3.84 -13.42 -9.73
N PRO A 58 4.18 -12.38 -10.51
CA PRO A 58 3.41 -11.14 -10.49
C PRO A 58 1.93 -11.36 -10.86
N ARG A 59 1.65 -12.25 -11.82
CA ARG A 59 0.27 -12.55 -12.24
C ARG A 59 -0.52 -13.25 -11.15
N ALA A 60 0.11 -14.17 -10.42
CA ALA A 60 -0.53 -14.86 -9.30
C ALA A 60 -0.86 -13.88 -8.16
N VAL A 61 0.06 -12.97 -7.83
CA VAL A 61 -0.15 -11.93 -6.80
C VAL A 61 -1.27 -10.98 -7.22
N VAL A 62 -1.24 -10.47 -8.46
CA VAL A 62 -2.32 -9.62 -8.99
C VAL A 62 -3.66 -10.34 -8.94
N GLY A 63 -3.75 -11.60 -9.38
CA GLY A 63 -5.00 -12.35 -9.33
C GLY A 63 -5.53 -12.63 -7.92
N ALA A 64 -4.64 -12.78 -6.93
CA ALA A 64 -5.01 -13.07 -5.54
C ALA A 64 -5.39 -11.82 -4.74
N GLU A 65 -4.65 -10.72 -4.91
CA GLU A 65 -4.80 -9.50 -4.09
C GLU A 65 -5.62 -8.41 -4.81
N ASP A 66 -5.58 -8.35 -6.15
CA ASP A 66 -6.20 -7.28 -6.93
C ASP A 66 -6.61 -7.75 -8.34
N ALA A 67 -7.64 -8.60 -8.40
CA ALA A 67 -8.10 -9.20 -9.66
C ALA A 67 -8.54 -8.17 -10.72
N LYS A 68 -8.91 -6.96 -10.29
CA LYS A 68 -9.33 -5.85 -11.17
C LYS A 68 -8.23 -4.82 -11.41
N PHE A 69 -6.97 -5.10 -11.05
CA PHE A 69 -5.84 -4.17 -11.18
C PHE A 69 -5.77 -3.44 -12.53
N CYS A 70 -5.98 -4.17 -13.63
CA CYS A 70 -5.91 -3.59 -14.99
C CYS A 70 -7.16 -2.78 -15.39
N ALA A 71 -8.26 -2.89 -14.64
CA ALA A 71 -9.53 -2.24 -14.94
C ALA A 71 -9.72 -0.91 -14.19
N HIS A 72 -9.09 -0.75 -13.02
CA HIS A 72 -9.17 0.47 -12.23
C HIS A 72 -7.93 1.37 -12.36
N ARG A 73 -8.01 2.58 -11.83
CA ARG A 73 -6.93 3.59 -11.86
C ARG A 73 -6.43 3.91 -10.45
N GLY A 74 -6.13 2.86 -9.69
CA GLY A 74 -5.73 2.96 -8.29
C GLY A 74 -6.78 2.52 -7.28
N ILE A 75 -8.05 2.88 -7.46
CA ILE A 75 -9.11 2.54 -6.49
C ILE A 75 -10.19 1.72 -7.18
N ASP A 76 -10.49 0.53 -6.64
CA ASP A 76 -11.65 -0.27 -7.00
C ASP A 76 -12.86 0.15 -6.16
N TRP A 77 -13.67 1.06 -6.72
CA TRP A 77 -14.86 1.58 -6.05
C TRP A 77 -15.95 0.53 -5.82
N ASP A 78 -16.00 -0.52 -6.64
CA ASP A 78 -16.94 -1.61 -6.44
C ASP A 78 -16.55 -2.39 -5.18
N SER A 79 -15.28 -2.78 -5.07
CA SER A 79 -14.78 -3.50 -3.89
C SER A 79 -14.91 -2.68 -2.61
N VAL A 80 -14.75 -1.35 -2.67
CA VAL A 80 -14.99 -0.47 -1.52
C VAL A 80 -16.46 -0.49 -1.10
N ARG A 81 -17.39 -0.47 -2.06
CA ARG A 81 -18.83 -0.51 -1.76
C ARG A 81 -19.22 -1.84 -1.12
N ASP A 82 -18.78 -2.95 -1.70
CA ASP A 82 -19.07 -4.28 -1.18
C ASP A 82 -18.56 -4.42 0.27
N VAL A 83 -17.33 -3.99 0.55
CA VAL A 83 -16.73 -4.03 1.88
C VAL A 83 -17.51 -3.18 2.91
N ILE A 84 -18.07 -2.05 2.48
CA ILE A 84 -18.89 -1.18 3.33
C ILE A 84 -20.27 -1.78 3.58
N GLU A 85 -20.84 -2.49 2.61
CA GLU A 85 -22.12 -3.21 2.74
C GLU A 85 -21.94 -4.43 3.67
N ASP A 86 -20.93 -5.27 3.43
CA ASP A 86 -20.59 -6.42 4.28
C ASP A 86 -20.37 -6.00 5.74
N ALA A 87 -19.68 -4.87 5.96
CA ALA A 87 -19.44 -4.33 7.30
C ALA A 87 -20.71 -3.82 8.00
N GLN A 88 -21.68 -3.30 7.25
CA GLN A 88 -22.98 -2.87 7.79
C GLN A 88 -23.86 -4.06 8.15
N ASP A 89 -23.81 -5.12 7.34
CA ASP A 89 -24.57 -6.34 7.55
C ASP A 89 -23.95 -7.26 8.62
N GLY A 90 -22.77 -6.89 9.14
CA GLY A 90 -22.06 -7.64 10.17
C GLY A 90 -21.38 -8.90 9.65
N GLU A 91 -21.17 -8.97 8.34
CA GLU A 91 -20.50 -10.08 7.67
C GLU A 91 -18.97 -9.98 7.77
N VAL A 92 -18.28 -11.06 7.38
CA VAL A 92 -16.82 -11.10 7.41
C VAL A 92 -16.26 -10.19 6.33
N VAL A 93 -15.73 -9.04 6.76
CA VAL A 93 -15.17 -8.03 5.88
C VAL A 93 -13.86 -8.51 5.24
N ARG A 94 -13.82 -8.57 3.90
CA ARG A 94 -12.60 -8.79 3.12
C ARG A 94 -11.78 -7.49 2.97
N GLY A 95 -10.52 -7.62 2.53
CA GLY A 95 -9.70 -6.45 2.19
C GLY A 95 -10.24 -5.71 0.96
N GLY A 96 -10.38 -4.39 1.06
CA GLY A 96 -10.74 -3.50 -0.06
C GLY A 96 -9.53 -2.73 -0.64
N SER A 97 -8.32 -3.13 -0.28
CA SER A 97 -7.07 -2.50 -0.74
C SER A 97 -6.67 -2.99 -2.13
N THR A 98 -6.01 -2.13 -2.90
CA THR A 98 -5.46 -2.43 -4.23
C THR A 98 -3.93 -2.43 -4.20
N ILE A 99 -3.28 -2.90 -5.27
CA ILE A 99 -1.81 -2.96 -5.37
C ILE A 99 -1.15 -1.58 -5.60
N THR A 100 -1.93 -0.54 -5.93
CA THR A 100 -1.42 0.73 -6.52
C THR A 100 -0.62 1.61 -5.56
#